data_AF-A0A9P9QAP5-F1
#
_entry.id   AF-A0A9P9QAP5-F1
#
_cell.length_a   1.000
_cell.length_b   1.000
_cell.length_c   1.000
_cell.angle_alpha   90.00
_cell.angle_beta   90.00
_cell.angle_gamma   90.00
#
_symmetry.space_group_name_H-M   'P 1'
#
loop_
_entity.id
_entity.type
_entity.pdbx_description
1 polymer ?
#
loop_
_entity_poly.entity_id
_entity_poly.type
_entity_poly.pdbx_seq_one_letter_code
_entity_poly.pdbx_strand_id
1 'polypeptide(L)'
;MVQVTSEANVFVFHCASPLCWKRSFTRWYDFSRHYNGAHAAEKTVFWCPVPGCSRSEDEGNVGFPRKDKMVSHVSKIHSYAGRA
;
A
#
# COMPACT_ATOMS: atom_id res chain seq x y z
N MET A 1 -2.65 -3.06 -22.56
CA MET A 1 -3.72 -3.33 -23.54
C MET A 1 -5.04 -3.25 -22.78
N VAL A 2 -5.97 -2.40 -23.21
CA VAL A 2 -7.30 -2.25 -22.58
C VAL A 2 -8.29 -3.00 -23.46
N GLN A 3 -8.99 -4.00 -22.92
CA GLN A 3 -10.07 -4.69 -23.61
C GLN A 3 -11.40 -4.17 -23.06
N VAL A 4 -12.26 -3.64 -23.93
CA VAL A 4 -13.58 -3.06 -23.60
C VAL A 4 -14.64 -4.14 -23.86
N THR A 5 -15.35 -4.58 -22.83
CA THR A 5 -16.49 -5.51 -22.94
C THR A 5 -17.80 -4.74 -22.75
N SER A 6 -18.80 -5.06 -23.57
CA SER A 6 -19.89 -4.18 -24.00
C SER A 6 -21.14 -4.08 -23.10
N GLU A 7 -21.09 -4.39 -21.80
CA GLU A 7 -22.20 -4.09 -20.89
C GLU A 7 -21.67 -3.55 -19.57
N ALA A 8 -21.87 -2.23 -19.37
CA ALA A 8 -21.15 -1.35 -18.45
C ALA A 8 -19.66 -1.15 -18.83
N ASN A 9 -19.24 0.12 -18.93
CA ASN A 9 -17.88 0.52 -19.27
C ASN A 9 -16.90 0.22 -18.11
N VAL A 10 -16.69 -1.07 -17.83
CA VAL A 10 -15.85 -1.55 -16.74
C VAL A 10 -14.42 -1.69 -17.25
N PHE A 11 -13.60 -0.68 -16.96
CA PHE A 11 -12.17 -0.75 -17.22
C PHE A 11 -11.52 -1.74 -16.24
N VAL A 12 -10.85 -2.77 -16.78
CA VAL A 12 -10.06 -3.73 -16.01
C VAL A 12 -8.58 -3.46 -16.23
N PHE A 13 -7.84 -3.28 -15.15
CA PHE A 13 -6.40 -3.04 -15.13
C PHE A 13 -5.67 -4.34 -14.81
N HIS A 14 -4.66 -4.69 -15.61
CA HIS A 14 -3.87 -5.91 -15.45
C HIS A 14 -2.42 -5.58 -15.14
N CYS A 15 -1.79 -6.37 -14.28
CA CYS A 15 -0.35 -6.28 -14.09
C CYS A 15 0.41 -6.99 -15.22
N ALA A 16 1.37 -6.30 -15.83
CA ALA A 16 2.20 -6.83 -16.91
C ALA A 16 3.35 -7.75 -16.42
N SER A 17 3.61 -7.79 -15.11
CA SER A 17 4.65 -8.67 -14.57
C SER A 17 4.27 -10.14 -14.77
N PRO A 18 5.17 -11.01 -15.29
CA PRO A 18 4.93 -12.43 -15.44
C PRO A 18 4.55 -13.13 -14.13
N LEU A 19 4.97 -12.59 -12.98
CA LEU A 19 4.63 -13.14 -11.66
C LEU A 19 3.22 -12.74 -11.18
N CYS A 20 2.56 -11.81 -11.88
CA CYS A 20 1.26 -11.24 -11.50
C CYS A 20 0.21 -11.35 -12.61
N TRP A 21 0.41 -12.23 -13.60
CA TRP A 21 -0.45 -12.37 -14.78
C TRP A 21 -1.93 -12.68 -14.46
N LYS A 22 -2.21 -13.30 -13.30
CA LYS A 22 -3.58 -13.58 -12.83
C LYS A 22 -4.22 -12.40 -12.07
N ARG A 23 -3.50 -11.31 -11.80
CA ARG A 23 -4.01 -10.17 -11.02
C ARG A 23 -4.63 -9.14 -11.95
N SER A 24 -5.94 -8.95 -11.77
CA SER A 24 -6.72 -7.90 -12.40
C SER A 24 -7.40 -7.03 -11.34
N PHE A 25 -7.66 -5.78 -11.68
CA PHE A 25 -8.26 -4.79 -10.79
C PHE A 25 -9.30 -4.00 -11.56
N THR A 26 -10.47 -3.78 -10.96
CA THR A 26 -11.52 -2.95 -11.58
C THR A 26 -11.38 -1.46 -11.22
N ARG A 27 -10.46 -1.13 -10.30
CA ARG A 27 -10.19 0.22 -9.85
C ARG A 27 -8.72 0.54 -10.04
N TRP A 28 -8.45 1.68 -10.66
CA TRP A 28 -7.08 2.18 -10.86
C TRP A 28 -6.31 2.30 -9.55
N TYR A 29 -6.99 2.74 -8.48
CA TYR A 29 -6.40 2.85 -7.15
C TYR A 29 -5.83 1.51 -6.64
N ASP A 30 -6.56 0.40 -6.80
CA ASP A 30 -6.12 -0.91 -6.33
C ASP A 30 -4.96 -1.44 -7.18
N PHE A 31 -5.01 -1.22 -8.50
CA PHE A 31 -3.89 -1.51 -9.40
C PHE A 31 -2.63 -0.72 -9.02
N SER A 32 -2.76 0.59 -8.82
CA SER A 32 -1.65 1.47 -8.45
C SER A 32 -1.00 1.03 -7.14
N ARG A 33 -1.80 0.65 -6.13
CA ARG A 33 -1.29 0.10 -4.87
C ARG A 33 -0.54 -1.20 -5.06
N HIS A 34 -1.06 -2.10 -5.89
CA HIS A 34 -0.39 -3.34 -6.21
C HIS A 34 0.96 -3.07 -6.88
N TYR A 35 0.99 -2.24 -7.91
CA TYR A 35 2.20 -1.89 -8.64
C TYR A 35 3.23 -1.25 -7.72
N ASN A 36 2.85 -0.24 -6.94
CA ASN A 36 3.77 0.45 -6.04
C ASN A 36 4.32 -0.47 -4.93
N GLY A 37 3.54 -1.44 -4.44
CA GLY A 37 4.01 -2.36 -3.41
C GLY A 37 4.88 -3.51 -3.95
N ALA A 38 4.56 -4.03 -5.14
CA ALA A 38 5.18 -5.23 -5.69
C ALA A 38 6.30 -4.93 -6.70
N HIS A 39 6.22 -3.82 -7.43
CA HIS A 39 7.00 -3.57 -8.64
C HIS A 39 7.73 -2.22 -8.68
N ALA A 40 7.39 -1.25 -7.82
CA ALA A 40 8.15 0.00 -7.77
C ALA A 40 9.62 -0.29 -7.43
N ALA A 41 10.52 0.31 -8.22
CA ALA A 41 11.97 0.25 -7.99
C ALA A 41 12.33 0.84 -6.63
N GLU A 42 11.73 2.00 -6.31
CA GLU A 42 11.82 2.64 -5.01
C GLU A 42 10.49 2.48 -4.28
N LYS A 43 10.50 1.63 -3.25
CA LYS A 43 9.32 1.42 -2.42
C LYS A 43 9.22 2.56 -1.42
N THR A 44 8.06 3.21 -1.39
CA THR A 44 7.77 4.17 -0.33
C THR A 44 7.68 3.44 1.01
N VAL A 45 8.47 3.92 1.97
CA VAL A 45 8.44 3.45 3.36
C VAL A 45 7.84 4.55 4.22
N PHE A 46 6.87 4.17 5.04
CA PHE A 46 6.24 5.04 6.02
C PHE A 46 6.66 4.58 7.40
N TRP A 47 7.29 5.46 8.18
CA TRP A 47 7.74 5.15 9.53
C TRP A 47 6.69 5.51 10.57
N CYS A 48 6.71 4.80 11.70
CA CYS A 48 5.92 5.22 12.86
C CYS A 48 6.50 6.52 13.43
N PRO A 49 5.68 7.56 13.70
CA PRO A 49 6.17 8.83 14.24
C PRO A 49 6.44 8.80 15.76
N VAL A 50 6.18 7.68 16.44
CA VAL A 50 6.37 7.56 17.90
C VAL A 50 7.83 7.17 18.18
N PRO A 51 8.63 8.02 18.85
CA PRO A 51 10.02 7.71 19.19
C PRO A 51 10.12 6.46 20.06
N GLY A 52 11.12 5.62 19.82
CA GLY A 52 11.29 4.35 20.52
C GLY A 52 10.26 3.28 20.16
N CYS A 53 9.35 3.54 19.22
CA CYS A 53 8.56 2.48 18.61
C CYS A 53 9.50 1.64 17.76
N SER A 54 9.44 0.31 17.88
CA SER A 54 10.24 -0.60 17.06
C SER A 54 10.02 -0.43 15.57
N ARG A 55 8.95 0.25 15.12
CA ARG A 55 8.65 0.54 13.72
C ARG A 55 8.86 2.01 13.33
N SER A 56 9.51 2.78 14.20
CA SER A 56 10.03 4.11 13.89
C SER A 56 11.28 4.01 13.02
N GLU A 57 11.68 5.14 12.44
CA GLU A 57 12.90 5.25 11.65
C GLU A 57 14.15 5.06 12.51
N ASP A 58 14.13 5.63 13.72
CA ASP A 58 15.26 5.63 14.65
C ASP A 58 15.62 4.22 15.16
N GLU A 59 14.60 3.38 15.39
CA GLU A 59 14.78 1.98 15.81
C GLU A 59 15.09 1.02 14.64
N GLY A 60 15.08 1.53 13.41
CA GLY A 60 15.68 0.87 12.24
C GLY A 60 15.05 -0.46 11.77
N ASN A 61 13.82 -0.78 12.17
CA ASN A 61 13.17 -2.05 11.77
C ASN A 61 12.38 -1.90 10.46
N VAL A 62 11.32 -2.69 10.27
CA VAL A 62 10.50 -2.73 9.05
C VAL A 62 9.39 -1.67 9.11
N GLY A 63 9.61 -0.59 8.38
CA GLY A 63 8.61 0.43 8.10
C GLY A 63 7.40 -0.11 7.32
N PHE A 64 6.38 0.72 7.16
CA PHE A 64 5.15 0.33 6.51
C PHE A 64 5.23 0.61 5.00
N PRO A 65 4.77 -0.32 4.14
CA PRO A 65 4.73 -0.06 2.70
C PRO A 65 3.61 0.91 2.30
N ARG A 66 2.72 1.30 3.23
CA ARG A 66 1.59 2.19 2.98
C ARG A 66 1.21 3.01 4.20
N LYS A 67 0.81 4.27 3.97
CA LYS A 67 0.37 5.21 5.01
C LYS A 67 -0.82 4.71 5.84
N ASP A 68 -1.83 4.08 5.22
CA ASP A 68 -3.01 3.56 5.93
C ASP A 68 -2.65 2.49 6.95
N LYS A 69 -1.64 1.67 6.65
CA LYS A 69 -1.14 0.64 7.58
C LYS A 69 -0.36 1.24 8.74
N MET A 70 0.45 2.26 8.49
CA MET A 70 1.11 3.02 9.54
C MET A 70 0.09 3.70 10.46
N VAL A 71 -0.89 4.41 9.91
CA VAL A 71 -1.95 5.07 10.70
C VAL A 71 -2.75 4.07 11.52
N SER A 72 -3.12 2.92 10.93
CA SER A 72 -3.78 1.85 11.68
C SER A 72 -2.89 1.28 12.79
N HIS A 73 -1.59 1.20 12.60
CA HIS A 73 -0.66 0.79 13.65
C HIS A 73 -0.63 1.82 14.78
N VAL A 74 -0.45 3.10 14.46
CA VAL A 74 -0.48 4.18 15.45
C VAL A 74 -1.79 4.16 16.23
N SER A 75 -2.93 4.02 15.53
CA SER A 75 -4.23 3.97 16.17
C SER A 75 -4.41 2.77 17.11
N LYS A 76 -3.82 1.61 16.80
CA LYS A 76 -4.02 0.38 17.60
C LYS A 76 -3.00 0.20 18.70
N ILE A 77 -1.76 0.63 18.45
CA ILE A 77 -0.61 0.39 19.33
C ILE A 77 -0.33 1.61 20.21
N HIS A 78 -0.58 2.82 19.69
CA HIS A 78 -0.24 4.07 20.37
C HIS A 78 -1.45 4.87 20.85
N SER A 79 -2.66 4.66 20.33
CA SER A 79 -3.86 5.39 20.82
C SER A 79 -4.45 4.89 22.15
N TYR A 80 -3.60 4.36 23.04
CA TYR A 80 -3.86 4.43 24.49
C TYR A 80 -3.10 5.59 25.17
N ALA A 81 -2.32 6.38 24.43
CA ALA A 81 -1.69 7.60 24.93
C ALA A 81 -1.63 8.67 23.83
N GLY A 82 -2.34 9.79 24.02
CA GLY A 82 -2.09 11.02 23.25
C GLY A 82 -3.22 11.51 22.36
N ARG A 83 -4.39 11.78 22.94
CA ARG A 83 -5.00 13.10 22.73
C ARG A 83 -4.53 13.96 23.91
N ALA A 84 -3.55 14.82 23.65
CA ALA A 84 -3.26 15.99 24.46
C ALA A 84 -3.57 17.21 23.59
#